data_AF-A0A0Q7KXT3-F1
#
_entry.id   AF-A0A0Q7KXT3-F1
#
_cell.length_a   1.000
_cell.length_b   1.000
_cell.length_c   1.000
_cell.angle_alpha   90.00
_cell.angle_beta   90.00
_cell.angle_gamma   90.00
#
_symmetry.space_group_name_H-M   'P 1'
#
loop_
_entity.id
_entity.type
_entity.pdbx_description
1 polymer ?
#
loop_
_entity_poly.entity_id
_entity_poly.type
_entity_poly.pdbx_seq_one_letter_code
_entity_poly.pdbx_strand_id
1 'polypeptide(L)'
;MTTYPIETPQQLRTLLKALRQSSHLTQTELGTRLGVSQKRIARIEAEPGVTSFDQMARLAAAMGYRFVLEEVPASPPATPAAGEAQW
;
A
#
# COMPACT_ATOMS: atom_id res chain seq x y z
N MET A 1 13.09 -11.06 0.06
CA MET A 1 12.48 -9.71 0.01
C MET A 1 10.98 -9.89 0.08
N THR A 2 10.29 -9.26 1.02
CA THR A 2 8.84 -9.38 1.15
C THR A 2 8.17 -8.23 0.40
N THR A 3 7.27 -8.54 -0.53
CA THR A 3 6.43 -7.56 -1.24
C THR A 3 5.01 -7.63 -0.70
N TYR A 4 4.33 -6.48 -0.70
CA TYR A 4 2.95 -6.37 -0.26
C TYR A 4 2.12 -5.90 -1.46
N PRO A 5 1.26 -6.75 -2.04
CA PRO A 5 0.41 -6.33 -3.14
C PRO A 5 -0.61 -5.30 -2.64
N ILE A 6 -0.73 -4.19 -3.38
CA ILE A 6 -1.68 -3.11 -3.08
C ILE A 6 -2.42 -2.77 -4.37
N GLU A 7 -3.71 -3.04 -4.37
CA GLU A 7 -4.62 -2.78 -5.49
C GLU A 7 -5.68 -1.72 -5.12
N THR A 8 -5.84 -1.44 -3.82
CA THR A 8 -6.88 -0.53 -3.31
C THR A 8 -6.34 0.46 -2.26
N PRO A 9 -6.95 1.66 -2.13
CA PRO A 9 -6.61 2.60 -1.06
C PRO A 9 -6.80 2.04 0.35
N GLN A 10 -7.79 1.15 0.55
CA GLN A 10 -8.08 0.50 1.82
C GLN A 10 -6.96 -0.48 2.24
N GLN A 11 -6.41 -1.23 1.28
CA GLN A 11 -5.21 -2.05 1.52
C GLN A 11 -4.02 -1.17 1.91
N LEU A 12 -3.81 -0.06 1.18
CA LEU A 12 -2.73 0.87 1.50
C LEU A 12 -2.85 1.45 2.91
N ARG A 13 -4.05 1.88 3.31
CA ARG A 13 -4.35 2.36 4.69
C ARG A 13 -3.94 1.33 5.73
N THR A 14 -4.41 0.10 5.56
CA THR A 14 -4.15 -1.00 6.50
C THR A 14 -2.66 -1.30 6.57
N LEU A 15 -1.99 -1.34 5.42
CA LEU A 15 -0.57 -1.60 5.34
C LEU A 15 0.25 -0.50 6.02
N LEU A 16 0.02 0.78 5.72
CA LEU A 16 0.80 1.88 6.32
C LEU A 16 0.75 1.86 7.85
N LYS A 17 -0.43 1.62 8.43
CA LYS A 17 -0.60 1.47 9.87
C LYS A 17 0.17 0.26 10.43
N ALA A 18 0.07 -0.88 9.76
CA ALA A 18 0.77 -2.11 10.16
C ALA A 18 2.30 -1.95 10.06
N LEU A 19 2.81 -1.32 8.99
CA LEU A 19 4.23 -1.05 8.83
C LEU A 19 4.74 -0.17 9.98
N ARG A 20 4.05 0.94 10.29
CA ARG A 20 4.42 1.81 11.41
C ARG A 20 4.49 1.02 12.73
N GLN A 21 3.48 0.20 13.01
CA GLN A 21 3.43 -0.61 14.21
C GLN A 21 4.55 -1.66 14.26
N SER A 22 4.85 -2.31 13.13
CA SER A 22 5.96 -3.27 13.01
C SER A 22 7.33 -2.62 13.17
N SER A 23 7.45 -1.34 12.82
CA SER A 23 8.64 -0.52 13.06
C SER A 23 8.70 0.04 14.49
N HIS A 24 7.77 -0.34 15.38
CA HIS A 24 7.66 0.14 16.76
C HIS A 24 7.56 1.67 16.89
N LEU A 25 6.95 2.33 15.91
CA LEU A 25 6.76 3.79 15.92
C LEU A 25 5.34 4.17 16.33
N THR A 26 5.20 5.22 17.12
CA THR A 26 3.96 5.98 17.28
C THR A 26 3.76 6.91 16.09
N GLN A 27 2.54 7.44 15.94
CA GLN A 27 2.25 8.45 14.92
C GLN A 27 3.06 9.75 15.16
N THR A 28 3.33 10.09 16.42
CA THR A 28 4.17 11.24 16.77
C THR A 28 5.61 11.03 16.34
N GLU A 29 6.21 9.89 16.65
CA GLU A 29 7.61 9.61 16.27
C GLU A 29 7.79 9.54 14.75
N LEU A 30 6.84 8.94 14.03
CA LEU A 30 6.85 8.96 12.57
C LEU A 30 6.71 10.39 12.02
N GLY A 31 5.86 11.21 12.66
CA GLY A 31 5.71 12.63 12.35
C GLY A 31 7.02 13.39 12.52
N THR A 32 7.70 13.20 13.66
CA THR A 32 9.01 13.80 13.94
C THR A 32 10.05 13.42 12.89
N ARG A 33 10.11 12.14 12.47
CA ARG A 33 11.02 11.69 11.40
C ARG A 33 10.75 12.37 10.05
N LEU A 34 9.49 12.71 9.79
CA LEU A 34 9.04 13.34 8.54
C LEU A 34 8.95 14.87 8.61
N GLY A 35 9.24 15.47 9.77
CA GLY A 35 9.06 16.91 9.98
C GLY A 35 7.60 17.37 9.92
N VAL A 36 6.64 16.51 10.28
CA VAL A 36 5.20 16.81 10.27
C VAL A 36 4.55 16.50 11.62
N SER A 37 3.36 17.05 11.86
CA SER A 37 2.63 16.81 13.11
C SER A 37 2.05 15.38 13.20
N GLN A 38 1.82 14.90 14.42
CA GLN A 38 1.10 13.65 14.66
C GLN A 38 -0.28 13.62 13.98
N LYS A 39 -1.02 14.74 14.02
CA LYS A 39 -2.32 14.88 13.35
C LYS A 39 -2.21 14.70 11.83
N ARG A 40 -1.11 15.17 11.23
CA ARG A 40 -0.85 14.96 9.80
C ARG A 40 -0.63 13.48 9.49
N ILE A 41 0.16 12.77 10.30
CA ILE A 41 0.34 11.31 10.16
C ILE A 41 -0.99 10.57 10.31
N ALA A 42 -1.77 10.89 11.35
CA ALA A 42 -3.07 10.28 11.57
C ALA A 42 -4.02 10.47 10.36
N ARG A 43 -4.01 11.67 9.75
CA ARG A 43 -4.79 11.93 8.53
C ARG A 43 -4.28 11.14 7.33
N ILE A 44 -2.97 11.01 7.14
CA ILE A 44 -2.40 10.22 6.03
C ILE A 44 -2.76 8.74 6.21
N GLU A 45 -2.62 8.19 7.43
CA GLU A 45 -3.06 6.81 7.71
C GLU A 45 -4.56 6.64 7.50
N ALA A 46 -5.37 7.63 7.92
CA ALA A 46 -6.81 7.58 7.74
C ALA A 46 -7.21 7.72 6.26
N GLU A 47 -6.55 8.51 5.43
CA GLU A 47 -6.94 8.75 4.04
C GLU A 47 -5.71 8.86 3.12
N PRO A 48 -5.04 7.74 2.82
CA PRO A 48 -3.82 7.80 2.01
C PRO A 48 -4.10 8.20 0.56
N GLY A 49 -5.29 7.89 0.02
CA GLY A 49 -5.66 8.18 -1.37
C GLY A 49 -5.77 9.67 -1.73
N VAL A 50 -5.91 10.57 -0.74
CA VAL A 50 -5.92 12.04 -0.96
C VAL A 50 -4.55 12.68 -0.67
N THR A 51 -3.55 11.87 -0.35
CA THR A 51 -2.17 12.30 -0.10
C THR A 51 -1.36 12.15 -1.39
N SER A 52 -0.47 13.09 -1.68
CA SER A 52 0.37 12.99 -2.88
C SER A 52 1.29 11.76 -2.83
N PHE A 53 1.62 11.22 -3.99
CA PHE A 53 2.54 10.09 -4.07
C PHE A 53 3.91 10.40 -3.45
N ASP A 54 4.47 11.59 -3.65
CA ASP A 54 5.74 12.00 -3.03
C ASP A 54 5.70 11.88 -1.49
N GLN A 55 4.61 12.33 -0.86
CA GLN A 55 4.43 12.21 0.58
C GLN A 55 4.30 10.75 1.02
N MET A 56 3.57 9.92 0.25
CA MET A 56 3.47 8.49 0.53
C MET A 56 4.82 7.79 0.41
N ALA A 57 5.61 8.10 -0.61
CA ALA A 57 6.94 7.52 -0.82
C ALA A 57 7.90 7.91 0.32
N ARG A 58 7.86 9.18 0.76
CA ARG A 58 8.63 9.63 1.94
C ARG A 58 8.21 8.91 3.22
N LEU A 59 6.90 8.73 3.42
CA LEU A 59 6.37 8.00 4.58
C LEU A 59 6.87 6.55 4.61
N ALA A 60 6.77 5.84 3.48
CA ALA A 60 7.31 4.49 3.35
C ALA A 60 8.82 4.46 3.62
N ALA A 61 9.59 5.39 3.05
CA ALA A 61 11.04 5.49 3.24
C ALA A 61 11.42 5.76 4.71
N ALA A 62 10.68 6.60 5.43
CA ALA A 62 10.89 6.86 6.86
C ALA A 62 10.69 5.62 7.76
N MET A 63 9.96 4.63 7.25
CA MET A 63 9.74 3.33 7.88
C MET A 63 10.67 2.23 7.32
N GLY A 64 11.54 2.54 6.35
CA GLY A 64 12.47 1.59 5.72
C GLY A 64 11.90 0.82 4.52
N TYR A 65 10.80 1.28 3.94
CA TYR A 65 10.12 0.65 2.80
C TYR A 65 10.17 1.53 1.54
N ARG A 66 9.82 0.95 0.39
CA ARG A 66 9.72 1.63 -0.91
C ARG A 66 8.55 1.07 -1.71
N PHE A 67 7.99 1.87 -2.61
CA PHE A 67 7.04 1.36 -3.60
C PHE A 67 7.78 0.65 -4.74
N VAL A 68 7.19 -0.44 -5.22
CA VAL A 68 7.65 -1.20 -6.37
C VAL A 68 6.44 -1.40 -7.28
N LEU A 69 6.62 -1.21 -8.58
CA LEU A 69 5.63 -1.57 -9.58
C LEU A 69 5.95 -2.99 -10.04
N GLU A 70 4.94 -3.86 -10.00
CA GLU A 70 5.02 -5.24 -10.44
C GLU A 70 4.07 -5.42 -11.64
N GLU A 71 4.52 -6.13 -12.66
CA GLU A 71 3.67 -6.47 -13.80
C GLU A 71 2.65 -7.53 -13.35
N VAL A 72 1.36 -7.20 -13.46
CA VAL A 72 0.30 -8.18 -13.21
C VAL A 72 0.09 -8.98 -14.50
N PRO A 73 0.35 -10.30 -14.51
CA PRO A 73 0.13 -11.10 -15.70
C PRO A 73 -1.35 -11.01 -16.10
N ALA A 74 -1.60 -10.68 -17.36
CA ALA A 74 -2.95 -10.74 -17.90
C ALA A 74 -3.49 -12.15 -17.69
N SER A 75 -4.59 -12.28 -16.95
CA SER A 75 -5.28 -13.56 -16.84
C SER A 75 -5.58 -14.01 -18.27
N PRO A 76 -5.11 -15.19 -18.74
CA PRO A 76 -5.41 -15.63 -20.08
C PRO A 76 -6.94 -15.63 -20.23
N PRO A 77 -7.49 -15.17 -21.37
CA PRO A 77 -8.92 -15.19 -21.58
C PRO A 77 -9.38 -16.62 -21.29
N ALA A 78 -10.32 -16.76 -20.36
CA ALA A 78 -10.95 -18.04 -20.06
C ALA A 78 -11.35 -18.66 -21.39
N THR A 79 -10.66 -19.74 -21.78
CA THR A 79 -11.00 -20.47 -22.98
C THR A 79 -12.43 -20.93 -22.75
N PRO A 80 -13.43 -20.49 -23.56
CA PRO A 80 -14.76 -21.03 -23.41
C PRO A 80 -14.63 -22.54 -23.59
N ALA A 81 -15.13 -23.30 -22.63
CA ALA A 81 -15.14 -24.75 -22.67
C ALA A 81 -15.88 -25.20 -23.93
N ALA A 82 -15.13 -25.44 -25.00
CA ALA A 82 -15.62 -26.15 -26.17
C ALA A 82 -15.72 -27.62 -25.76
N GLY A 83 -16.93 -28.07 -25.42
CA GLY A 83 -17.07 -29.44 -24.93
C GLY A 83 -18.45 -29.92 -24.51
N GLU A 84 -19.55 -29.40 -25.05
CA GLU A 84 -20.82 -30.15 -25.09
C GLU A 84 -21.42 -30.05 -26.49
N ALA A 85 -20.78 -30.73 -27.45
CA ALA A 85 -21.49 -31.27 -28.61
C ALA A 85 -21.97 -32.67 -28.20
N GLN A 86 -23.18 -32.74 -27.64
CA GLN A 86 -23.90 -34.00 -27.48
C GLN A 86 -24.31 -34.50 -28.88
N TRP A 87 -23.85 -35.70 -29.23
CA TRP A 87 -24.35 -36.50 -30.34
C TRP A 87 -25.41 -37.46 -29.82
#